data_AF-A0ED93-F1
#
_entry.id   AF-A0ED93-F1
#
_cell.length_a   1.000
_cell.length_b   1.000
_cell.length_c   1.000
_cell.angle_alpha   90.00
_cell.angle_beta   90.00
_cell.angle_gamma   90.00
#
_symmetry.space_group_name_H-M   'P 1'
#
loop_
_entity.id
_entity.type
_entity.pdbx_description
1 polymer ?
#
loop_
_entity_poly.entity_id
_entity_poly.type
_entity_poly.pdbx_seq_one_letter_code
_entity_poly.pdbx_strand_id
1 'polypeptide(L)'
;MESANINGLMVGTQSYQGQWVRNQMHGRGYYRWIDGKYYDGEYENDKKNGIGISIGGMENNIRFIGQMERKKKFGEWQNGKLISCSNESNLQIIPNGWFLITFNQ
;
A
#
# COMPACT_ATOMS: atom_id res chain seq x y z
N MET A 1 3.89 5.27 18.82
CA MET A 1 5.28 5.76 18.80
C MET A 1 5.34 6.92 17.84
N GLU A 2 5.58 8.09 18.41
CA GLU A 2 5.43 9.42 17.81
C GLU A 2 6.55 9.70 16.79
N SER A 3 6.19 10.33 15.68
CA SER A 3 7.15 10.80 14.67
C SER A 3 8.01 11.93 15.25
N ALA A 4 9.32 11.70 15.37
CA ALA A 4 10.26 12.73 15.78
C ALA A 4 10.47 13.74 14.63
N ASN A 5 10.14 15.01 14.88
CA ASN A 5 10.40 16.11 13.97
C ASN A 5 11.84 16.61 14.17
N ILE A 6 12.76 16.13 13.34
CA ILE A 6 14.11 16.69 13.26
C ILE A 6 14.18 17.57 12.00
N ASN A 7 14.28 18.89 12.21
CA ASN A 7 14.61 19.88 11.18
C ASN A 7 13.68 19.95 9.94
N GLY A 8 12.39 19.65 10.08
CA GLY A 8 11.42 19.73 8.96
C GLY A 8 11.39 18.51 8.04
N LEU A 9 12.18 17.47 8.34
CA LEU A 9 12.05 16.17 7.72
C LEU A 9 11.07 15.34 8.56
N MET A 10 9.88 15.05 8.04
CA MET A 10 9.05 14.00 8.64
C MET A 10 9.80 12.68 8.46
N VAL A 11 10.50 12.22 9.50
CA VAL A 11 11.05 10.86 9.54
C VAL A 11 9.86 9.92 9.77
N GLY A 12 9.24 9.49 8.67
CA GLY A 12 8.25 8.42 8.71
C GLY A 12 8.92 7.12 9.17
N THR A 13 8.28 6.33 10.02
CA THR A 13 8.72 4.96 10.29
C THR A 13 8.13 4.03 9.24
N GLN A 14 8.90 3.06 8.75
CA GLN A 14 8.30 1.93 8.04
C GLN A 14 7.57 1.02 9.03
N SER A 15 6.43 0.47 8.64
CA SER A 15 5.64 -0.41 9.47
C SER A 15 4.87 -1.41 8.62
N TYR A 16 4.76 -2.64 9.10
CA TYR A 16 3.87 -3.65 8.55
C TYR A 16 2.80 -4.02 9.58
N GLN A 17 1.56 -4.12 9.12
CA GLN A 17 0.41 -4.59 9.88
C GLN A 17 -0.27 -5.68 9.07
N GLY A 18 -0.17 -6.93 9.49
CA GLY A 18 -0.72 -8.05 8.73
C GLY A 18 -0.38 -9.37 9.38
N GLN A 19 -0.70 -10.46 8.68
CA GLN A 19 -0.45 -11.80 9.20
C GLN A 19 1.02 -12.19 8.96
N TRP A 20 1.55 -12.98 9.89
CA TRP A 20 2.91 -13.49 9.82
C TRP A 20 2.86 -15.00 9.88
N VAL A 21 3.58 -15.66 8.98
CA VAL A 21 3.76 -17.12 8.97
C VAL A 21 5.23 -17.40 8.80
N ARG A 22 5.82 -18.19 9.70
CA ARG A 22 7.27 -18.53 9.66
C ARG A 22 8.18 -17.30 9.56
N ASN A 23 7.84 -16.25 10.32
CA ASN A 23 8.57 -14.98 10.33
C ASN A 23 8.58 -14.24 8.98
N GLN A 24 7.61 -14.52 8.11
CA GLN A 24 7.42 -13.87 6.81
C GLN A 24 6.02 -13.26 6.74
N MET A 25 5.89 -12.12 6.06
CA MET A 25 4.60 -11.51 5.75
C MET A 25 3.78 -12.49 4.92
N HIS A 26 2.55 -12.72 5.35
CA HIS A 26 1.65 -13.67 4.73
C HIS A 26 0.21 -13.19 4.85
N GLY A 27 -0.67 -13.69 3.98
CA GLY A 27 -2.08 -13.30 3.96
C GLY A 27 -2.25 -11.79 3.78
N ARG A 28 -3.30 -11.19 4.36
CA ARG A 28 -3.51 -9.74 4.19
C ARG A 28 -2.54 -8.93 5.04
N GLY A 29 -1.99 -7.88 4.45
CA GLY A 29 -1.20 -6.91 5.18
C GLY A 29 -1.19 -5.50 4.56
N TYR A 30 -0.97 -4.54 5.44
CA TYR A 30 -0.69 -3.15 5.14
C TYR A 30 0.79 -2.88 5.43
N TYR A 31 1.55 -2.53 4.40
CA TYR A 31 2.93 -2.10 4.53
C TYR A 31 3.04 -0.62 4.18
N ARG A 32 3.65 0.14 5.08
CA ARG A 32 3.97 1.56 4.87
C ARG A 32 5.48 1.74 4.86
N TRP A 33 5.98 2.45 3.85
CA TRP A 33 7.38 2.84 3.74
C TRP A 33 7.64 4.20 4.41
N ILE A 34 8.91 4.46 4.73
CA ILE A 34 9.41 5.71 5.32
C ILE A 34 9.03 6.93 4.46
N ASP A 35 9.05 6.78 3.14
CA ASP A 35 8.71 7.82 2.16
C ASP A 35 7.19 8.09 2.04
N GLY A 36 6.38 7.41 2.86
CA GLY A 36 4.93 7.56 2.87
C GLY A 36 4.19 6.78 1.79
N LYS A 37 4.90 6.00 0.95
CA LYS A 37 4.27 4.96 0.12
C LYS A 37 3.57 3.97 1.02
N TYR A 38 2.54 3.31 0.50
CA TYR A 38 1.98 2.14 1.15
C TYR A 38 1.44 1.13 0.15
N TYR A 39 1.25 -0.09 0.64
CA TYR A 39 0.62 -1.20 -0.04
C TYR A 39 -0.34 -1.88 0.93
N ASP A 40 -1.61 -1.93 0.57
CA ASP A 40 -2.66 -2.71 1.25
C ASP A 40 -3.05 -3.84 0.30
N GLY A 41 -2.75 -5.08 0.66
CA GLY A 41 -3.03 -6.23 -0.20
C GLY A 41 -2.52 -7.52 0.41
N GLU A 42 -2.48 -8.57 -0.39
CA GLU A 42 -2.04 -9.88 0.08
C GLU A 42 -0.52 -10.03 -0.03
N TYR A 43 0.02 -10.87 0.84
CA TYR A 43 1.42 -11.24 0.94
C TYR A 43 1.54 -12.75 0.98
N GLU A 44 2.58 -13.26 0.35
CA GLU A 44 2.98 -14.66 0.42
C GLU A 44 4.51 -14.72 0.45
N ASN A 45 5.08 -15.25 1.54
CA ASN A 45 6.52 -15.40 1.72
C ASN A 45 7.27 -14.06 1.49
N ASP A 46 6.83 -13.01 2.19
CA ASP A 46 7.34 -11.63 2.07
C ASP A 46 7.08 -10.91 0.74
N LYS A 47 6.40 -11.56 -0.20
CA LYS A 47 6.13 -10.99 -1.53
C LYS A 47 4.68 -10.55 -1.63
N LYS A 48 4.46 -9.39 -2.25
CA LYS A 48 3.10 -8.96 -2.63
C LYS A 48 2.48 -10.02 -3.55
N ASN A 49 1.26 -10.40 -3.25
CA ASN A 49 0.50 -11.39 -3.98
C ASN A 49 -0.97 -10.95 -4.07
N GLY A 50 -1.75 -11.60 -4.95
CA GLY A 50 -3.17 -11.34 -5.06
C GLY A 50 -3.52 -9.88 -5.37
N ILE A 51 -4.67 -9.45 -4.88
CA ILE A 51 -5.23 -8.14 -5.17
C ILE A 51 -4.79 -7.12 -4.13
N GLY A 52 -4.53 -5.89 -4.55
CA GLY A 52 -4.11 -4.84 -3.64
C GLY A 52 -4.19 -3.42 -4.18
N ILE A 53 -3.86 -2.49 -3.30
CA ILE A 53 -3.81 -1.06 -3.54
C ILE A 53 -2.40 -0.60 -3.20
N SER A 54 -1.69 -0.09 -4.19
CA SER A 54 -0.42 0.59 -3.98
C SER A 54 -0.59 2.08 -4.14
N ILE A 55 0.06 2.85 -3.27
CA ILE A 55 0.24 4.28 -3.47
C ILE A 55 1.70 4.54 -3.83
N GLY A 56 1.89 5.18 -4.99
CA GLY A 56 3.18 5.69 -5.43
C GLY A 56 3.70 6.76 -4.48
N GLY A 57 5.02 6.86 -4.35
CA GLY A 57 5.62 7.87 -3.49
C GLY A 57 5.70 9.19 -4.20
N MET A 58 5.91 10.25 -3.42
CA MET A 58 6.12 11.58 -3.95
C MET A 58 7.30 11.56 -4.93
N GLU A 59 7.05 11.86 -6.21
CA GLU A 59 8.12 12.15 -7.16
C GLU A 59 8.71 13.51 -6.80
N ASN A 60 9.81 13.50 -6.04
CA ASN A 60 10.85 14.54 -5.96
C ASN A 60 10.46 16.02 -5.75
N ASN A 61 9.32 16.37 -5.17
CA ASN A 61 9.09 17.77 -4.75
C ASN A 61 8.45 17.89 -3.38
N ILE A 62 9.32 18.05 -2.38
CA ILE A 62 8.99 18.37 -0.98
C ILE A 62 8.53 19.83 -0.91
N ARG A 63 7.36 20.17 -1.45
CA ARG A 63 6.60 21.38 -1.12
C ARG A 63 5.12 21.04 -1.31
N PHE A 64 4.23 21.60 -0.50
CA PHE A 64 2.77 21.37 -0.51
C PHE A 64 2.28 20.16 0.31
N ILE A 65 2.50 20.27 1.63
CA ILE A 65 1.63 19.65 2.65
C ILE A 65 0.25 20.32 2.50
N GLY A 66 -0.64 19.78 1.69
CA GLY A 66 -1.95 20.38 1.55
C GLY A 66 -2.89 19.56 0.69
N GLN A 67 -2.54 19.31 -0.57
CA GLN A 67 -3.47 18.71 -1.52
C GLN A 67 -2.68 18.03 -2.63
N MET A 68 -2.29 16.78 -2.45
CA MET A 68 -1.99 15.93 -3.59
C MET A 68 -2.74 14.63 -3.40
N GLU A 69 -3.76 14.43 -4.23
CA GLU A 69 -4.42 13.16 -4.42
C GLU A 69 -3.36 12.13 -4.79
N ARG A 70 -2.83 11.41 -3.80
CA ARG A 70 -1.87 10.35 -4.05
C ARG A 70 -2.54 9.34 -4.96
N LYS A 71 -2.04 9.20 -6.19
CA LYS A 71 -2.61 8.27 -7.17
C LYS A 71 -2.59 6.86 -6.58
N LYS A 72 -3.78 6.37 -6.24
CA LYS A 72 -4.00 4.97 -5.86
C LYS A 72 -3.93 4.15 -7.14
N LYS A 73 -3.07 3.14 -7.12
CA LYS A 73 -2.93 2.18 -8.21
C LYS A 73 -3.40 0.83 -7.71
N PHE A 74 -4.54 0.41 -8.25
CA PHE A 74 -5.10 -0.91 -8.04
C PHE A 74 -4.39 -1.89 -8.94
N GLY A 75 -4.16 -3.10 -8.45
CA GLY A 75 -3.49 -4.09 -9.25
C GLY A 75 -3.66 -5.50 -8.75
N GLU A 76 -3.05 -6.38 -9.51
CA GLU A 76 -2.85 -7.77 -9.16
C GLU A 76 -1.34 -8.00 -9.10
N TRP A 77 -0.89 -8.60 -8.01
CA TRP A 77 0.50 -8.93 -7.77
C TRP A 77 0.68 -10.43 -7.78
N GLN A 78 1.77 -10.88 -8.38
CA GLN A 78 2.19 -12.27 -8.30
C GLN A 78 3.69 -12.30 -8.03
N ASN A 79 4.09 -13.01 -6.98
CA ASN A 79 5.51 -13.15 -6.60
C ASN A 79 6.23 -11.79 -6.45
N GLY A 80 5.54 -10.77 -5.95
CA GLY A 80 6.08 -9.43 -5.72
C GLY A 80 6.10 -8.54 -6.96
N LYS A 81 5.70 -9.04 -8.13
CA LYS A 81 5.61 -8.26 -9.37
C LYS A 81 4.16 -7.88 -9.64
N LEU A 82 3.95 -6.65 -10.08
CA LEU A 82 2.65 -6.18 -10.55
C LEU A 82 2.39 -6.81 -11.92
N ILE A 83 1.36 -7.65 -12.03
CA ILE A 83 0.99 -8.34 -13.28
C ILE A 83 -0.13 -7.61 -14.03
N SER A 84 -0.99 -6.90 -13.31
CA SER A 84 -2.05 -6.08 -13.88
C SER A 84 -2.25 -4.83 -13.05
N CYS A 85 -2.60 -3.71 -13.69
CA CYS A 85 -2.99 -2.51 -12.98
C CYS A 85 -4.09 -1.74 -13.68
N SER A 86 -4.98 -1.17 -12.88
CA SER A 86 -5.99 -0.26 -13.37
C SER A 86 -5.99 1.03 -12.55
N ASN A 87 -6.21 2.15 -13.26
CA ASN A 87 -6.50 3.44 -12.66
C ASN A 87 -7.98 3.55 -12.26
N GLU A 88 -8.83 2.71 -12.86
CA GLU A 88 -10.25 2.59 -12.57
C GLU A 88 -10.51 1.25 -11.88
N SER A 89 -11.00 1.30 -10.65
CA SER A 89 -11.52 0.09 -10.02
C SER A 89 -12.76 0.42 -9.24
N ASN A 90 -13.73 -0.50 -9.28
CA ASN A 90 -14.89 -0.43 -8.43
C ASN A 90 -14.50 -1.06 -7.08
N LEU A 91 -14.46 -0.22 -6.05
CA LEU A 91 -14.28 -0.64 -4.67
C LEU A 91 -15.64 -0.96 -4.07
N GLN A 92 -15.89 -2.23 -3.76
CA GLN A 92 -17.07 -2.63 -2.99
C GLN A 92 -16.65 -2.98 -1.57
N ILE A 93 -17.29 -2.37 -0.56
CA ILE A 93 -17.09 -2.78 0.82
C ILE A 93 -17.86 -4.08 1.03
N ILE A 94 -17.16 -5.16 1.32
CA ILE A 94 -17.78 -6.43 1.70
C ILE A 94 -17.95 -6.51 3.24
N PRO A 95 -18.92 -7.29 3.77
CA PRO A 95 -19.42 -7.18 5.14
C PRO A 95 -18.38 -7.33 6.27
N ASN A 96 -17.25 -7.95 5.98
CA ASN A 96 -16.14 -8.10 6.91
C ASN A 96 -15.24 -6.83 7.00
N GLY A 97 -15.60 -5.72 6.32
CA GLY A 97 -14.82 -4.47 6.28
C GLY A 97 -13.70 -4.47 5.22
N TRP A 98 -13.80 -5.32 4.20
CA TRP A 98 -12.79 -5.46 3.15
C TRP A 98 -13.26 -4.79 1.88
N PHE A 99 -12.33 -4.52 0.97
CA PHE A 99 -12.64 -4.02 -0.35
C PHE A 99 -12.51 -5.15 -1.36
N LEU A 100 -13.58 -5.44 -2.08
CA LEU A 100 -13.50 -6.18 -3.33
C LEU A 100 -13.16 -5.15 -4.41
N ILE A 101 -12.01 -5.37 -5.05
CA ILE A 101 -11.58 -4.57 -6.20
C ILE A 101 -11.98 -5.35 -7.43
N THR A 102 -12.96 -4.84 -8.18
CA THR A 102 -13.30 -5.39 -9.50
C THR A 102 -12.74 -4.49 -10.58
N PHE A 103 -12.05 -5.08 -11.53
CA PHE A 103 -11.60 -4.40 -12.74
C PHE A 103 -12.75 -4.41 -13.75
N ASN A 104 -13.16 -3.22 -14.21
CA ASN A 104 -14.05 -3.15 -15.36
C ASN A 104 -13.21 -3.51 -16.59
N GLN A 105 -13.67 -4.48 -17.38
CA GLN A 105 -13.07 -4.84 -18.67
C GLN A 105 -13.35 -3.77 -19.73
#